data_AF-A0A6M2AZH8-F1
#
_entry.id   AF-A0A6M2AZH8-F1
#
_cell.length_a   1.000
_cell.length_b   1.000
_cell.length_c   1.000
_cell.angle_alpha   90.00
_cell.angle_beta   90.00
_cell.angle_gamma   90.00
#
_symmetry.space_group_name_H-M   'P 1'
#
loop_
_entity.id
_entity.type
_entity.pdbx_description
1 polymer ?
#
loop_
_entity_poly.entity_id
_entity_poly.type
_entity_poly.pdbx_seq_one_letter_code
_entity_poly.pdbx_strand_id
1 'polypeptide(L)'
;HPALSPDGKRLYFSSDMPGTLGMSDLWYVDILENGTYGTPVNLGPEINTEGRESFPFVSDKNNLYFSSDGRSGLGGYDVFVS
;
A
#
# COMPACT_ATOMS: atom_id res chain seq x y z
N HIS A 1 2.08 1.89 8.28
CA HIS A 1 0.79 2.64 8.27
C HIS A 1 -0.29 1.79 7.60
N PRO A 2 -1.42 1.50 8.25
CA PRO A 2 -2.50 0.70 7.66
C PRO A 2 -3.71 1.53 7.19
N ALA A 3 -4.46 1.00 6.21
CA ALA A 3 -5.76 1.50 5.78
C ALA A 3 -6.69 0.37 5.36
N LEU A 4 -7.98 0.49 5.68
CA LEU A 4 -9.00 -0.49 5.32
C LEU A 4 -9.68 -0.08 4.00
N SER A 5 -10.03 -1.05 3.15
CA SER A 5 -10.93 -0.80 2.03
C SER A 5 -12.32 -0.36 2.51
N PRO A 6 -13.10 0.37 1.69
CA PRO A 6 -14.44 0.83 2.08
C PRO A 6 -15.40 -0.31 2.47
N ASP A 7 -15.23 -1.48 1.84
CA ASP A 7 -16.04 -2.68 2.13
C ASP A 7 -15.52 -3.52 3.31
N GLY A 8 -14.42 -3.11 3.94
CA GLY A 8 -13.82 -3.82 5.06
C GLY A 8 -13.15 -5.14 4.71
N LYS A 9 -12.99 -5.48 3.42
CA LYS A 9 -12.45 -6.78 3.00
C LYS A 9 -10.94 -6.81 2.78
N ARG A 10 -10.28 -5.66 2.72
CA ARG A 10 -8.82 -5.58 2.52
C ARG A 10 -8.18 -4.60 3.49
N LEU A 11 -7.06 -5.01 4.07
CA LEU A 11 -6.18 -4.16 4.85
C LEU A 11 -4.91 -3.89 4.04
N TYR A 12 -4.73 -2.65 3.61
CA TYR A 12 -3.53 -2.16 2.96
C TYR A 12 -2.54 -1.65 4.01
N PHE A 13 -1.25 -1.89 3.83
CA PHE A 13 -0.22 -1.44 4.76
C PHE A 13 1.15 -1.32 4.11
N SER A 14 2.01 -0.49 4.68
CA SER A 14 3.43 -0.40 4.30
C SER A 14 4.29 -1.37 5.13
N SER A 15 5.25 -2.05 4.49
CA SER A 15 6.18 -3.00 5.11
C SER A 15 7.48 -3.16 4.31
N ASP A 16 8.56 -3.50 5.00
CA ASP A 16 9.88 -3.88 4.49
C ASP A 16 10.12 -5.41 4.54
N MET A 17 9.04 -6.21 4.58
CA MET A 17 9.13 -7.67 4.67
C MET A 17 9.78 -8.31 3.42
N PRO A 18 10.25 -9.57 3.50
CA PRO A 18 10.83 -10.26 2.35
C PRO A 18 9.91 -10.23 1.12
N GLY A 19 10.47 -9.83 -0.02
CA GLY A 19 9.74 -9.61 -1.27
C GLY A 19 9.40 -8.15 -1.57
N THR A 20 9.77 -7.22 -0.67
CA THR A 20 9.76 -5.77 -0.92
C THR A 20 10.74 -5.43 -2.06
N LEU A 21 10.34 -4.53 -2.95
CA LEU A 21 11.13 -4.06 -4.09
C LEU A 21 12.11 -2.95 -3.68
N GLY A 22 11.64 -1.99 -2.86
CA GLY A 22 12.42 -0.87 -2.40
C GLY A 22 12.83 -0.94 -0.93
N MET A 23 12.86 0.22 -0.29
CA MET A 23 13.09 0.35 1.15
C MET A 23 11.85 -0.02 1.97
N SER A 24 10.64 0.26 1.45
CA SER A 24 9.37 -0.20 2.01
C SER A 24 8.28 -0.14 0.95
N ASP A 25 7.47 -1.17 0.86
CA ASP A 25 6.44 -1.31 -0.17
C ASP A 25 5.05 -1.25 0.45
N LEU A 26 4.04 -0.99 -0.39
CA LEU A 26 2.64 -1.24 -0.06
C LEU A 26 2.25 -2.68 -0.38
N TRP A 27 1.58 -3.28 0.58
CA TRP A 27 1.03 -4.62 0.56
C TRP A 27 -0.44 -4.57 0.96
N TYR A 28 -1.16 -5.66 0.70
CA TYR A 28 -2.47 -5.89 1.30
C TYR A 28 -2.63 -7.32 1.81
N VAL A 29 -3.58 -7.51 2.72
CA VAL A 29 -4.16 -8.82 3.06
C VAL A 29 -5.67 -8.75 2.88
N ASP A 30 -6.27 -9.86 2.42
CA ASP A 30 -7.71 -10.03 2.51
C ASP A 30 -8.10 -10.33 3.97
N ILE A 31 -9.21 -9.73 4.42
CA ILE A 31 -9.85 -10.03 5.71
C ILE A 31 -10.88 -11.12 5.44
N LEU A 32 -10.65 -12.30 6.01
CA LEU A 32 -11.49 -13.47 5.81
C LEU A 32 -12.75 -13.40 6.68
N GLU A 33 -13.77 -14.18 6.32
CA GLU A 33 -15.08 -14.15 7.01
C GLU A 33 -15.01 -14.47 8.51
N ASN A 34 -14.00 -15.23 8.93
CA ASN A 34 -13.74 -15.57 10.33
C ASN A 34 -12.95 -14.48 11.11
N GLY A 35 -12.70 -13.32 10.49
CA GLY A 35 -11.94 -12.21 11.08
C GLY A 35 -10.42 -12.40 11.07
N THR A 36 -9.90 -13.46 10.43
CA THR A 36 -8.46 -13.67 10.25
C THR A 36 -7.95 -13.02 8.95
N TYR A 37 -6.63 -12.89 8.83
CA TYR A 37 -5.98 -12.30 7.67
C TYR A 37 -5.43 -13.37 6.73
N GLY A 38 -5.58 -13.14 5.43
CA GLY A 38 -4.94 -13.93 4.39
C GLY A 38 -3.42 -13.70 4.32
N THR A 39 -2.79 -14.28 3.31
CA THR A 39 -1.37 -14.08 3.03
C THR A 39 -1.12 -12.67 2.47
N PRO A 40 -0.06 -11.96 2.92
CA PRO A 40 0.29 -10.66 2.35
C PRO A 40 0.60 -10.73 0.86
N VAL A 41 0.09 -9.75 0.11
CA VAL A 41 0.30 -9.60 -1.33
C VAL A 41 0.93 -8.23 -1.60
N ASN A 42 2.07 -8.23 -2.29
CA ASN A 42 2.76 -7.00 -2.71
C ASN A 42 1.97 -6.35 -3.86
N LEU A 43 1.80 -5.02 -3.83
CA LEU A 43 1.06 -4.30 -4.88
C LEU A 43 1.81 -4.17 -6.22
N GLY A 44 3.02 -4.68 -6.30
CA GLY A 44 3.80 -4.79 -7.53
C GLY A 44 4.43 -3.47 -7.98
N PRO A 45 5.22 -3.51 -9.06
CA PRO A 45 6.07 -2.38 -9.50
C PRO A 45 5.29 -1.22 -10.13
N GLU A 46 3.99 -1.38 -10.37
CA GLU A 46 3.13 -0.26 -10.81
C GLU A 46 2.84 0.72 -9.66
N ILE A 47 2.88 0.23 -8.41
CA ILE A 47 2.66 1.00 -7.19
C ILE A 47 3.99 1.24 -6.46
N ASN A 48 4.73 0.16 -6.22
CA ASN A 48 5.94 0.15 -5.42
C ASN A 48 7.16 0.49 -6.28
N THR A 49 8.12 1.19 -5.68
CA THR A 49 9.35 1.64 -6.33
C THR A 49 10.59 1.15 -5.58
N GLU A 50 11.78 1.59 -6.00
CA GLU A 50 13.01 1.35 -5.23
C GLU A 50 13.07 2.18 -3.93
N GLY A 51 12.17 3.17 -3.79
CA GLY A 51 12.07 4.05 -2.62
C GLY A 51 11.20 3.49 -1.49
N ARG A 52 10.50 4.40 -0.80
CA ARG A 52 9.57 4.13 0.28
C ARG A 52 8.17 4.53 -0.12
N GLU A 53 7.28 3.55 -0.20
CA GLU A 53 5.84 3.79 -0.26
C GLU A 53 5.20 3.64 1.13
N SER A 54 4.39 4.63 1.51
CA SER A 54 3.80 4.73 2.84
C SER A 54 2.45 5.47 2.85
N PHE A 55 1.81 5.47 4.02
CA PHE A 55 0.55 6.19 4.28
C PHE A 55 -0.58 5.84 3.29
N PRO A 56 -0.94 4.55 3.11
CA PRO A 56 -2.04 4.20 2.24
C PRO A 56 -3.36 4.79 2.77
N PHE A 57 -4.24 5.16 1.86
CA PHE A 57 -5.63 5.54 2.11
C PHE A 57 -6.50 5.10 0.94
N VAL A 58 -7.63 4.44 1.21
CA VAL A 58 -8.56 4.02 0.17
C VAL A 58 -9.81 4.87 0.25
N SER A 59 -10.15 5.56 -0.84
CA SER A 59 -11.38 6.36 -0.93
C SER A 59 -12.61 5.50 -1.19
N ASP A 60 -13.80 6.06 -1.00
CA ASP A 60 -15.08 5.41 -1.31
C ASP A 60 -15.25 5.02 -2.79
N LYS A 61 -14.44 5.60 -3.68
CA LYS A 61 -14.39 5.27 -5.11
C LYS A 61 -13.37 4.17 -5.43
N ASN A 62 -12.79 3.52 -4.41
CA ASN A 62 -11.72 2.53 -4.50
C ASN A 62 -10.39 3.04 -5.07
N ASN A 63 -10.18 4.37 -5.14
CA ASN A 63 -8.86 4.90 -5.44
C ASN A 63 -7.92 4.69 -4.25
N LEU A 64 -6.70 4.21 -4.50
CA LEU A 64 -5.64 4.08 -3.49
C LEU A 64 -4.72 5.29 -3.56
N TYR A 65 -4.75 6.10 -2.50
CA TYR A 65 -3.82 7.20 -2.28
C TYR A 65 -2.66 6.74 -1.41
N PHE A 66 -1.45 7.20 -1.71
CA PHE A 66 -0.25 6.87 -0.94
C PHE A 66 0.84 7.90 -1.14
N SER A 67 1.84 7.93 -0.27
CA SER A 67 3.03 8.74 -0.45
C SER A 67 4.21 7.91 -0.93
N SER A 68 5.05 8.47 -1.81
CA SER A 68 6.28 7.83 -2.29
C SER A 68 7.44 8.83 -2.35
N ASP A 69 8.65 8.39 -2.00
CA ASP A 69 9.92 9.11 -2.23
C ASP A 69 10.74 8.56 -3.42
N GLY A 70 10.26 7.50 -4.08
CA GLY A 70 10.94 6.85 -5.20
C GLY A 70 10.38 7.20 -6.59
N ARG A 71 9.31 8.01 -6.65
CA ARG A 71 8.75 8.56 -7.89
C ARG A 71 9.29 9.95 -8.17
N SER A 72 9.35 10.34 -9.44
CA SER A 72 9.69 11.72 -9.81
C SER A 72 8.65 12.68 -9.22
N GLY A 73 9.12 13.59 -8.38
CA GLY A 73 8.30 14.49 -7.58
C GLY A 73 9.05 15.77 -7.22
N LEU A 74 8.38 16.68 -6.52
CA LEU A 74 8.96 17.94 -6.05
C LEU A 74 9.55 17.83 -4.63
N GLY A 75 9.34 16.71 -3.92
CA GLY A 75 9.84 16.51 -2.57
C GLY A 75 9.90 15.04 -2.09
N GLY A 76 10.44 14.83 -0.88
CA GLY A 76 10.81 13.52 -0.34
C GLY A 76 9.66 12.65 0.20
N TYR A 77 8.39 12.97 -0.13
CA TYR A 77 7.17 12.14 -0.02
C TYR A 77 6.01 12.89 -0.69
N ASP A 78 5.81 12.69 -1.98
CA ASP A 78 4.65 13.24 -2.69
C ASP A 78 3.47 12.26 -2.66
N VAL A 79 2.23 12.76 -2.80
CA VAL A 79 1.01 11.94 -2.80
C VAL A 79 0.64 11.52 -4.21
N PHE A 80 0.43 10.22 -4.42
CA PHE A 80 0.05 9.58 -5.67
C PHE A 80 -1.29 8.87 -5.52
N VAL A 81 -1.93 8.57 -6.65
CA VAL A 81 -3.20 7.82 -6.73
C VAL A 81 -3.14 6.78 -7.83
N SER A 82 -3.74 5.61 -7.56
CA SER A 82 -4.02 4.53 -8.52
C SER A 82 -5.50 4.19 -8.51
#